data_AF-A0A962YSB8-F1
#
_entry.id   AF-A0A962YSB8-F1
#
_cell.length_a   1.000
_cell.length_b   1.000
_cell.length_c   1.000
_cell.angle_alpha   90.00
_cell.angle_beta   90.00
_cell.angle_gamma   90.00
#
_symmetry.space_group_name_H-M   'P 1'
#
loop_
_entity.id
_entity.type
_entity.pdbx_description
1 polymer ?
#
loop_
_entity_poly.entity_id
_entity_poly.type
_entity_poly.pdbx_seq_one_letter_code
_entity_poly.pdbx_strand_id
1 'polypeptide(L)'
;MTNDERMQVAYKKQCRTTLIAFVVVTLMTHIFPMYFLFPDLNKVTIFGFPADYWLTIVIGWLVLIPVFWIYIQISEKVDQEINDSSSEAADGTSGGQP
;
A
#
# COMPACT_ATOMS: atom_id res chain seq x y z
N MET A 1 2.61 13.04 24.91
CA MET A 1 1.64 12.83 23.82
C MET A 1 0.46 12.12 24.42
N THR A 2 -0.75 12.68 24.33
CA THR A 2 -1.97 12.08 24.87
C THR A 2 -2.41 10.89 24.01
N ASN A 3 -3.26 10.00 24.54
CA ASN A 3 -3.79 8.86 23.77
C ASN A 3 -4.56 9.31 22.52
N ASP A 4 -5.30 10.42 22.62
CA ASP A 4 -6.00 11.02 21.47
C ASP A 4 -5.04 11.46 20.37
N GLU A 5 -3.91 12.08 20.74
CA GLU A 5 -2.87 12.48 19.78
C GLU A 5 -2.23 11.27 19.09
N ARG A 6 -1.96 10.18 19.83
CA ARG A 6 -1.41 8.93 19.27
C ARG A 6 -2.38 8.28 18.28
N MET A 7 -3.66 8.22 18.63
CA MET A 7 -4.74 7.71 17.79
C MET A 7 -4.85 8.50 16.47
N GLN A 8 -4.88 9.84 16.53
CA GLN A 8 -4.94 10.66 15.32
C GLN A 8 -3.73 10.45 14.40
N VAL A 9 -2.54 10.29 14.98
CA VAL A 9 -1.33 10.03 14.19
C VAL A 9 -1.39 8.66 13.51
N ALA A 10 -1.86 7.62 14.21
CA ALA A 10 -1.99 6.28 13.66
C ALA A 10 -3.01 6.23 12.51
N TYR A 11 -4.19 6.83 12.67
CA TYR A 11 -5.19 6.93 11.59
C TYR A 11 -4.67 7.70 10.37
N LYS A 12 -3.98 8.83 10.59
CA LYS A 12 -3.38 9.61 9.50
C LYS A 12 -2.31 8.80 8.76
N LYS A 13 -1.54 7.98 9.48
CA LYS A 13 -0.53 7.07 8.92
C LYS A 13 -1.17 5.95 8.10
N GLN A 14 -2.28 5.37 8.55
CA GLN A 14 -3.04 4.38 7.79
C GLN A 14 -3.54 4.98 6.46
N CYS A 15 -4.25 6.11 6.55
CA CYS A 15 -4.80 6.80 5.38
C CYS A 15 -3.70 7.17 4.36
N ARG A 16 -2.56 7.70 4.83
CA ARG A 16 -1.43 8.02 3.95
C ARG A 16 -0.85 6.77 3.28
N THR A 17 -0.70 5.68 4.04
CA THR A 17 -0.16 4.42 3.51
C THR A 17 -1.09 3.84 2.45
N THR A 18 -2.40 3.81 2.71
CA THR A 18 -3.40 3.34 1.75
C THR A 18 -3.44 4.22 0.51
N LEU A 19 -3.36 5.54 0.65
CA LEU A 19 -3.33 6.45 -0.50
C LEU A 19 -2.08 6.24 -1.37
N ILE A 20 -0.91 6.06 -0.75
CA ILE A 20 0.33 5.74 -1.47
C ILE A 20 0.19 4.40 -2.21
N ALA A 21 -0.31 3.36 -1.54
CA ALA A 21 -0.53 2.06 -2.16
C ALA A 21 -1.49 2.16 -3.35
N PHE A 22 -2.59 2.89 -3.19
CA PHE A 22 -3.56 3.14 -4.26
C PHE A 22 -2.93 3.82 -5.47
N VAL A 23 -2.13 4.87 -5.26
CA VAL A 23 -1.43 5.58 -6.35
C VAL A 23 -0.44 4.64 -7.04
N VAL A 24 0.36 3.89 -6.29
CA VAL A 24 1.34 2.94 -6.85
C VAL A 24 0.64 1.89 -7.69
N VAL A 25 -0.41 1.26 -7.17
CA VAL A 25 -1.18 0.24 -7.90
C VAL A 25 -1.80 0.84 -9.17
N THR A 26 -2.40 2.04 -9.07
CA THR A 26 -3.03 2.71 -10.21
C THR A 26 -2.03 2.96 -11.33
N LEU A 27 -0.84 3.48 -11.00
CA LEU A 27 0.23 3.72 -11.98
C LEU A 27 0.73 2.42 -12.61
N MET A 28 0.84 1.34 -11.83
CA MET A 28 1.30 0.04 -12.34
C MET A 28 0.25 -0.63 -13.23
N THR A 29 -1.04 -0.53 -12.90
CA THR A 29 -2.12 -1.05 -13.74
C THR A 29 -2.25 -0.26 -15.04
N HIS A 30 -1.95 1.04 -15.01
CA HIS A 30 -1.97 1.91 -16.19
C HIS A 30 -0.56 2.18 -16.71
N ILE A 31 0.28 1.15 -16.81
CA ILE A 31 1.64 1.27 -17.34
C ILE A 31 1.66 1.33 -18.89
N PHE A 32 0.52 1.08 -19.55
CA PHE A 32 0.37 1.14 -21.00
C PHE A 32 0.90 2.44 -21.67
N PRO A 33 0.67 3.65 -21.11
CA PRO A 33 1.22 4.88 -21.65
C PRO A 33 2.76 4.91 -21.72
N MET A 34 3.45 4.10 -20.90
CA MET A 34 4.91 3.99 -20.93
C MET A 34 5.41 3.48 -22.30
N TYR A 35 4.65 2.62 -23.00
CA TYR A 35 5.05 2.08 -24.30
C TYR A 35 4.98 3.09 -25.44
N PHE A 36 4.30 4.23 -25.27
CA PHE A 36 4.41 5.37 -26.20
C PHE A 36 5.73 6.12 -26.02
N LEU A 37 6.26 6.16 -24.80
CA LEU A 37 7.53 6.83 -24.50
C LEU A 37 8.74 5.99 -24.92
N PHE A 38 8.59 4.67 -24.97
CA PHE A 38 9.65 3.73 -25.34
C PHE A 38 9.20 2.77 -26.46
N PRO A 39 9.03 3.27 -27.69
CA PRO A 39 8.45 2.50 -28.80
C PRO A 39 9.30 1.30 -29.24
N ASP A 40 10.59 1.27 -28.90
CA ASP A 40 11.48 0.15 -29.21
C ASP A 40 11.14 -1.13 -28.43
N LEU A 41 10.49 -1.02 -27.27
CA LEU A 41 9.99 -2.19 -26.51
C LEU A 41 8.89 -2.95 -27.27
N ASN A 42 8.16 -2.26 -28.17
CA ASN A 42 7.08 -2.86 -28.96
C ASN A 42 7.61 -3.69 -30.15
N LYS A 43 8.91 -3.59 -30.47
CA LYS A 43 9.52 -4.30 -31.61
C LYS A 43 9.96 -5.72 -31.27
N VAL A 44 10.01 -6.05 -29.97
CA VAL A 44 10.45 -7.36 -29.50
C VAL A 44 9.22 -8.27 -29.41
N THR A 45 9.36 -9.51 -29.87
CA THR A 45 8.33 -10.55 -29.73
C THR A 45 8.88 -11.71 -28.93
N ILE A 46 8.13 -12.16 -27.92
CA ILE A 46 8.44 -13.31 -27.08
C ILE A 46 7.33 -14.35 -27.30
N PHE A 47 7.71 -15.57 -27.71
CA PHE A 47 6.77 -16.65 -28.06
C PHE A 47 5.72 -16.27 -29.13
N GLY A 48 6.09 -15.41 -30.09
CA GLY A 48 5.19 -14.94 -31.15
C GLY A 48 4.19 -13.87 -30.70
N PHE A 49 4.23 -13.46 -29.43
CA PHE A 49 3.46 -12.33 -28.91
C PHE A 49 4.36 -11.11 -28.70
N PRO A 50 3.85 -9.89 -28.93
CA PRO A 50 4.57 -8.66 -28.60
C PRO A 50 5.03 -8.62 -27.12
N ALA A 51 6.27 -8.17 -26.90
CA ALA A 51 6.92 -8.22 -25.59
C ALA A 51 6.33 -7.22 -24.58
N ASP A 52 5.70 -6.15 -25.05
CA ASP A 52 4.97 -5.16 -24.25
C ASP A 52 3.83 -5.79 -23.45
N TYR A 53 3.09 -6.74 -24.01
CA TYR A 53 2.06 -7.52 -23.30
C TYR A 53 2.64 -8.41 -22.20
N TRP A 54 3.76 -9.08 -22.50
CA TRP A 54 4.45 -9.91 -21.51
C TRP A 54 5.02 -9.07 -20.37
N LEU A 55 5.57 -7.91 -20.69
CA LEU A 55 6.13 -6.97 -19.72
C LEU A 55 5.04 -6.46 -18.77
N THR A 56 3.90 -6.02 -19.30
CA THR A 56 2.76 -5.55 -18.50
C THR A 56 2.22 -6.63 -17.56
N ILE A 57 2.04 -7.85 -18.07
CA ILE A 57 1.46 -8.95 -17.29
C ILE A 57 2.47 -9.46 -16.27
N VAL A 58 3.69 -9.79 -16.68
CA VAL A 58 4.63 -10.48 -15.80
C VAL A 58 5.29 -9.49 -14.83
N ILE A 59 5.76 -8.33 -15.30
CA ILE A 59 6.36 -7.33 -14.39
C ILE A 59 5.29 -6.72 -13.50
N GLY A 60 4.10 -6.43 -14.04
CA GLY A 60 2.98 -5.91 -13.24
C GLY A 60 2.67 -6.81 -12.05
N TRP A 61 2.51 -8.11 -12.28
CA TRP A 61 2.23 -9.06 -11.19
C TRP A 61 3.43 -9.28 -10.26
N LEU A 62 4.64 -9.45 -10.80
CA LEU A 62 5.84 -9.66 -9.99
C LEU A 62 6.18 -8.45 -9.11
N VAL A 63 5.83 -7.24 -9.53
CA VAL A 63 6.03 -6.01 -8.74
C VAL A 63 4.87 -5.79 -7.78
N LEU A 64 3.63 -6.08 -8.16
CA LEU A 64 2.46 -5.88 -7.29
C LEU A 64 2.47 -6.81 -6.08
N ILE A 65 2.93 -8.06 -6.21
CA ILE A 65 3.02 -9.01 -5.10
C ILE A 65 3.84 -8.46 -3.91
N PRO A 66 5.11 -8.04 -4.08
CA PRO A 66 5.88 -7.48 -2.97
C PRO A 66 5.33 -6.13 -2.49
N VAL A 67 4.74 -5.31 -3.37
CA VAL A 67 4.08 -4.06 -2.95
C VAL A 67 2.92 -4.36 -2.00
N PHE A 68 2.04 -5.30 -2.33
CA PHE A 68 0.94 -5.70 -1.46
C PHE A 68 1.43 -6.38 -0.18
N TRP A 69 2.49 -7.19 -0.25
CA TRP A 69 3.11 -7.76 0.95
C TRP A 69 3.56 -6.66 1.92
N ILE A 70 4.29 -5.65 1.43
CA ILE A 70 4.76 -4.52 2.23
C ILE A 70 3.57 -3.75 2.80
N TYR A 71 2.53 -3.52 1.98
CA TYR A 71 1.31 -2.87 2.43
C TYR A 71 0.65 -3.60 3.60
N ILE A 72 0.53 -4.93 3.52
CA ILE A 72 -0.06 -5.76 4.58
C ILE A 72 0.75 -5.60 5.89
N GLN A 73 2.07 -5.72 5.84
CA GLN A 73 2.89 -5.57 7.05
C GLN A 73 2.80 -4.19 7.69
N ILE A 74 2.74 -3.13 6.87
CA ILE A 74 2.57 -1.78 7.39
C ILE A 74 1.16 -1.60 7.98
N SER A 75 0.13 -2.14 7.33
CA SER A 75 -1.25 -2.05 7.81
C SER A 75 -1.43 -2.76 9.15
N GLU A 76 -0.94 -4.01 9.27
CA GLU A 76 -1.01 -4.77 10.53
C GLU A 76 -0.34 -4.04 11.69
N LYS A 77 0.83 -3.43 11.43
CA LYS A 77 1.54 -2.66 12.44
C LYS A 77 0.78 -1.40 12.87
N VAL A 78 0.14 -0.71 11.92
CA VAL A 78 -0.67 0.48 12.22
C VAL A 78 -1.94 0.08 12.98
N ASP A 79 -2.57 -1.03 12.63
CA ASP A 79 -3.75 -1.54 13.33
C ASP A 79 -3.41 -1.96 14.77
N GLN A 80 -2.24 -2.56 15.01
CA GLN A 80 -1.74 -2.82 16.36
C GLN A 80 -1.51 -1.54 17.17
N GLU A 81 -0.88 -0.52 16.56
CA GLU A 81 -0.67 0.79 17.22
C GLU A 81 -2.00 1.44 17.65
N ILE A 82 -3.08 1.28 16.87
CA ILE A 82 -4.43 1.75 17.19
C ILE A 82 -5.04 0.94 18.33
N ASN A 83 -4.98 -0.40 18.26
CA ASN A 83 -5.57 -1.28 19.26
C ASN A 83 -4.95 -1.06 20.65
N ASP A 84 -3.63 -0.98 20.73
CA ASP A 84 -2.91 -0.75 22.00
C ASP A 84 -3.28 0.60 22.62
N SER A 85 -3.34 1.66 21.78
CA SER A 85 -3.72 3.00 22.24
C SER A 85 -5.18 3.07 22.71
N SER A 86 -6.06 2.29 22.09
CA SER A 86 -7.48 2.21 22.48
C SER A 86 -7.69 1.43 23.79
N SER A 87 -6.91 0.37 24.02
CA SER A 87 -6.97 -0.44 25.25
C SER A 87 -6.43 0.34 26.46
N GLU A 88 -5.32 1.08 26.32
CA GLU A 88 -4.79 1.96 27.38
C GLU A 88 -5.80 3.05 27.79
N ALA A 89 -6.56 3.60 26.84
CA ALA A 89 -7.57 4.60 27.11
C ALA A 89 -8.79 4.04 27.88
N ALA A 90 -9.15 2.78 27.61
CA ALA A 90 -10.24 2.09 28.31
C ALA A 90 -9.88 1.78 29.77
N ASP A 91 -8.67 1.29 30.03
CA ASP A 91 -8.22 0.94 31.39
C ASP A 91 -8.01 2.18 32.28
N GLY A 92 -7.56 3.31 31.71
CA GLY A 92 -7.40 4.57 32.44
C GLY A 92 -8.71 5.21 32.93
N THR A 93 -9.85 4.84 32.33
CA THR A 93 -11.18 5.36 32.71
C THR A 93 -11.80 4.58 33.87
N SER A 94 -11.31 3.37 34.16
CA SER A 94 -11.84 2.51 35.25
C SER A 94 -11.36 2.90 36.66
N GLY A 95 -10.43 3.85 36.77
CA GLY A 95 -9.86 4.31 38.05
C GLY A 95 -10.58 5.47 38.74
N GLY A 96 -11.73 5.92 38.23
CA GLY A 96 -12.42 7.15 38.66
C GLY A 96 -13.74 6.97 39.41
N GLN A 97 -13.69 6.32 40.59
CA GLN A 97 -14.49 6.52 41.83
C GLN A 97 -16.05 6.46 41.80
N PRO A 98 -16.74 6.14 42.93
CA PRO A 98 -16.34 5.47 44.18
C PRO A 98 -16.83 4.02 44.33
#